data_AF-K1RQC6-F1
#
_entry.id   AF-K1RQC6-F1
#
_cell.length_a   1.000
_cell.length_b   1.000
_cell.length_c   1.000
_cell.angle_alpha   90.00
_cell.angle_beta   90.00
_cell.angle_gamma   90.00
#
_symmetry.space_group_name_H-M   'P 1'
#
loop_
_entity.id
_entity.type
_entity.pdbx_description
1 polymer ?
#
loop_
_entity_poly.entity_id
_entity_poly.type
_entity_poly.pdbx_seq_one_letter_code
_entity_poly.pdbx_strand_id
1 'polypeptide(L)'
;MVNGKARLMREDYCDGLGDCLPACPTGAITFEEREAPEYNEEAVKKAKMHKAAAMFHGGCPGSRSRAIERKNEVPKSTNTVSESRLRQWPVQIKLVPVTAPYFENADLLISADCAAYAYGNFHADFIKNRITLIGCPKLDDTDYSEKLTEIIALNNI
;
A
#
# COMPACT_ATOMS: atom_id res chain seq x y z
N MET A 1 -21.82 12.88 -3.27
CA MET A 1 -22.70 13.34 -4.37
C MET A 1 -23.93 13.97 -3.76
N VAL A 2 -24.39 15.08 -4.32
CA VAL A 2 -25.65 15.74 -3.93
C VAL A 2 -26.60 15.60 -5.12
N ASN A 3 -27.74 14.94 -4.92
CA ASN A 3 -28.74 14.66 -5.97
C ASN A 3 -28.12 14.00 -7.22
N GLY A 4 -27.26 13.00 -7.04
CA GLY A 4 -26.61 12.28 -8.14
C GLY A 4 -25.55 13.07 -8.91
N LYS A 5 -25.21 14.30 -8.50
CA LYS A 5 -24.13 15.09 -9.08
C LYS A 5 -22.96 15.24 -8.11
N ALA A 6 -21.74 15.21 -8.63
CA ALA A 6 -20.56 15.63 -7.88
C ALA A 6 -20.68 17.12 -7.60
N ARG A 7 -20.54 17.52 -6.33
CA ARG A 7 -20.53 18.93 -5.91
C ARG A 7 -19.34 19.14 -5.00
N LEU A 8 -18.71 20.31 -5.12
CA LEU A 8 -17.67 20.75 -4.21
C LEU A 8 -18.30 21.00 -2.83
N MET A 9 -17.82 20.29 -1.82
CA MET A 9 -18.37 20.36 -0.45
C MET A 9 -17.60 21.34 0.44
N ARG A 10 -16.35 21.63 0.08
CA ARG A 10 -15.41 22.50 0.82
C ARG A 10 -14.62 23.30 -0.21
N GLU A 11 -14.97 24.57 -0.34
CA GLU A 11 -14.33 25.46 -1.31
C GLU A 11 -12.95 25.90 -0.84
N ASP A 12 -12.78 26.03 0.48
CA ASP A 12 -11.51 26.32 1.15
C ASP A 12 -10.48 25.17 1.03
N TYR A 13 -10.84 24.05 0.39
CA TYR A 13 -9.91 22.96 0.06
C TYR A 13 -9.44 23.00 -1.39
N CYS A 14 -10.00 23.90 -2.22
CA CYS A 14 -9.60 24.08 -3.60
C CYS A 14 -8.43 25.08 -3.65
N ASP A 15 -7.26 24.62 -4.08
CA ASP A 15 -6.06 25.44 -4.25
C ASP A 15 -5.97 26.11 -5.63
N GLY A 16 -6.97 25.87 -6.50
CA GLY A 16 -6.99 26.39 -7.86
C GLY A 16 -5.98 25.76 -8.82
N LEU A 17 -5.23 24.72 -8.39
CA LEU A 17 -4.21 24.07 -9.22
C LEU A 17 -4.81 23.33 -10.43
N GLY A 18 -6.09 22.94 -10.30
CA GLY A 18 -6.81 22.30 -11.40
C GLY A 18 -6.39 20.86 -11.63
N ASP A 19 -5.97 20.10 -10.60
CA ASP A 19 -5.71 18.65 -10.71
C ASP A 19 -6.92 17.86 -11.24
N CYS A 20 -8.14 18.41 -11.08
CA CYS A 20 -9.37 17.89 -11.65
C CYS A 20 -9.56 18.22 -13.14
N LEU A 21 -8.60 18.90 -13.77
CA LEU A 21 -8.61 19.42 -15.14
C LEU A 21 -7.29 19.06 -15.85
N PRO A 22 -7.24 18.96 -17.20
CA PRO A 22 -8.29 19.18 -18.17
C PRO A 22 -8.38 18.02 -19.18
N ALA A 23 -9.27 17.05 -18.95
CA ALA A 23 -9.80 16.17 -19.99
C ALA A 23 -11.04 15.45 -19.46
N CYS A 24 -12.10 16.18 -19.10
CA CYS A 24 -13.38 15.53 -18.88
C CYS A 24 -14.01 15.31 -20.28
N PRO A 25 -14.01 14.09 -20.86
CA PRO A 25 -14.47 13.86 -22.23
C PRO A 25 -15.96 14.14 -22.42
N THR A 26 -16.71 14.31 -21.32
CA THR A 26 -18.15 14.56 -21.30
C THR A 26 -18.51 16.01 -20.99
N GLY A 27 -17.53 16.92 -20.85
CA GLY A 27 -17.79 18.34 -20.59
C GLY A 27 -18.46 18.62 -19.24
N ALA A 28 -18.23 17.77 -18.23
CA ALA A 28 -18.91 17.89 -16.93
C ALA A 28 -18.33 18.99 -16.01
N ILE A 29 -17.25 19.67 -16.42
CA ILE A 29 -16.57 20.71 -15.64
C ILE A 29 -16.51 21.99 -16.47
N THR A 30 -16.93 23.10 -15.87
CA THR A 30 -16.91 24.45 -16.45
C THR A 30 -16.29 25.43 -15.45
N PHE A 31 -15.64 26.47 -15.94
CA PHE A 31 -15.12 27.54 -15.10
C PHE A 31 -16.21 28.59 -14.83
N GLU A 32 -16.23 29.10 -13.62
CA GLU A 32 -16.98 30.29 -13.22
C GLU A 32 -16.04 31.20 -12.42
N GLU A 33 -16.16 32.51 -12.62
CA GLU A 33 -15.49 33.49 -11.76
C GLU A 33 -16.48 33.95 -10.69
N ARG A 34 -16.10 33.74 -9.43
CA ARG A 34 -16.89 34.15 -8.28
C ARG A 34 -16.00 34.39 -7.06
N GLU A 35 -16.53 35.08 -6.07
CA GLU A 35 -15.88 35.18 -4.77
C GLU A 35 -15.87 33.81 -4.08
N ALA A 36 -14.72 33.44 -3.54
CA ALA A 36 -14.48 32.16 -2.87
C ALA A 36 -13.59 32.38 -1.63
N PRO A 37 -13.75 31.55 -0.59
CA PRO A 37 -12.87 31.60 0.58
C PRO A 37 -11.44 31.23 0.22
N GLU A 38 -10.48 31.80 0.95
CA GLU A 38 -9.06 31.48 0.79
C GLU A 38 -8.78 30.00 1.10
N TYR A 39 -7.83 29.42 0.37
CA TYR A 39 -7.41 28.04 0.58
C TYR A 39 -6.82 27.84 1.98
N ASN A 40 -7.34 26.85 2.71
CA ASN A 40 -6.97 26.56 4.09
C ASN A 40 -6.13 25.27 4.18
N GLU A 41 -4.82 25.43 4.07
CA GLU A 41 -3.86 24.31 4.18
C GLU A 41 -4.00 23.51 5.47
N GLU A 42 -4.21 24.18 6.61
CA GLU A 42 -4.30 23.53 7.91
C GLU A 42 -5.53 22.64 8.00
N ALA A 43 -6.66 23.10 7.49
CA ALA A 43 -7.90 22.34 7.43
C ALA A 43 -7.76 21.12 6.51
N VAL A 44 -7.06 21.26 5.38
CA VAL A 44 -6.74 20.14 4.48
C VAL A 44 -5.85 19.11 5.17
N LYS A 45 -4.76 19.54 5.82
CA LYS A 45 -3.84 18.66 6.57
C LYS A 45 -4.59 17.92 7.68
N LYS A 46 -5.40 18.62 8.47
CA LYS A 46 -6.22 18.03 9.53
C LYS A 46 -7.22 17.01 8.98
N ALA A 47 -7.90 17.31 7.87
CA ALA A 47 -8.82 16.35 7.23
C ALA A 47 -8.09 15.10 6.71
N LYS A 48 -6.90 15.24 6.12
CA LYS A 48 -6.05 14.11 5.71
C LYS A 48 -5.67 13.24 6.91
N MET A 49 -5.27 13.85 8.02
CA MET A 49 -4.95 13.13 9.26
C MET A 49 -6.15 12.39 9.85
N HIS A 50 -7.33 13.04 9.91
CA HIS A 50 -8.56 12.38 10.37
C HIS A 50 -8.98 11.22 9.46
N LYS A 51 -8.82 11.35 8.15
CA LYS A 51 -9.12 10.28 7.18
C LYS A 51 -8.14 9.11 7.31
N ALA A 52 -6.86 9.38 7.54
CA ALA A 52 -5.85 8.36 7.82
C ALA A 52 -6.14 7.63 9.14
N ALA A 53 -6.54 8.37 10.19
CA ALA A 53 -6.92 7.78 11.48
C ALA A 53 -8.22 6.95 11.39
N ALA A 54 -9.20 7.37 10.59
CA ALA A 54 -10.43 6.60 10.35
C ALA A 54 -10.21 5.30 9.54
N MET A 55 -9.07 5.17 8.86
CA MET A 55 -8.72 3.97 8.08
C MET A 55 -8.27 2.79 8.96
N PHE A 56 -8.11 2.99 10.27
CA PHE A 56 -7.76 1.95 11.25
C PHE A 56 -8.92 1.02 11.64
N HIS A 57 -10.18 1.36 11.32
CA HIS A 57 -11.34 0.52 11.62
C HIS A 57 -12.01 0.00 10.34
N GLY A 58 -11.44 -1.04 9.73
CA GLY A 58 -12.11 -1.82 8.69
C GLY A 58 -11.49 -1.77 7.29
N GLY A 59 -10.16 -1.77 7.18
CA GLY A 59 -9.48 -2.02 5.91
C GLY A 59 -9.94 -3.33 5.24
N CYS A 60 -9.70 -3.46 3.92
CA CYS A 60 -9.93 -4.68 3.16
C CYS A 60 -9.42 -5.89 3.97
N PRO A 61 -10.17 -7.00 4.09
CA PRO A 61 -9.68 -8.19 4.78
C PRO A 61 -8.30 -8.66 4.27
N GLY A 62 -8.03 -8.42 2.98
CA GLY A 62 -6.74 -8.64 2.33
C GLY A 62 -5.63 -7.63 2.69
N SER A 63 -5.85 -6.69 3.59
CA SER A 63 -4.83 -5.78 4.12
C SER A 63 -4.53 -6.05 5.60
N ARG A 64 -5.25 -6.97 6.23
CA ARG A 64 -5.02 -7.31 7.64
C ARG A 64 -3.69 -8.04 7.78
N SER A 65 -2.81 -7.52 8.63
CA SER A 65 -1.54 -8.15 8.94
C SER A 65 -1.76 -9.48 9.66
N ARG A 66 -1.07 -10.52 9.21
CA ARG A 66 -1.09 -11.84 9.83
C ARG A 66 0.21 -12.58 9.56
N ALA A 67 0.65 -13.35 10.54
CA ALA A 67 1.63 -14.40 10.33
C ALA A 67 0.92 -15.64 9.75
N ILE A 68 1.64 -16.38 8.91
CA ILE A 68 1.21 -17.66 8.34
C ILE A 68 2.18 -18.71 8.89
N GLU A 69 1.69 -19.53 9.80
CA GLU A 69 2.48 -20.63 10.35
C GLU A 69 2.69 -21.72 9.28
N ARG A 70 3.96 -22.04 9.02
CA ARG A 70 4.36 -23.11 8.12
C ARG A 70 5.21 -24.09 8.90
N LYS A 71 4.85 -25.37 8.88
CA LYS A 71 5.71 -26.42 9.41
C LYS A 71 6.86 -26.65 8.43
N ASN A 72 8.09 -26.64 8.93
CA ASN A 72 9.28 -27.01 8.15
C ASN A 72 9.34 -28.55 8.03
N GLU A 73 8.44 -29.11 7.23
CA GLU A 73 8.47 -30.54 6.91
C GLU A 73 9.34 -30.79 5.68
N VAL A 74 10.15 -31.85 5.74
CA VAL A 74 10.88 -32.37 4.59
C VAL A 74 9.86 -33.06 3.69
N PRO A 75 9.73 -32.69 2.40
CA PRO A 75 8.69 -33.22 1.55
C PRO A 75 8.87 -34.74 1.40
N LYS A 76 7.89 -35.51 1.89
CA LYS A 76 7.84 -36.98 1.79
C LYS A 76 7.23 -37.49 0.48
N SER A 77 6.91 -36.61 -0.46
CA SER A 77 6.11 -36.93 -1.65
C SER A 77 6.77 -36.42 -2.93
N THR A 78 6.89 -37.31 -3.92
CA THR A 78 7.34 -37.07 -5.30
C THR A 78 6.33 -36.33 -6.18
N ASN A 79 5.22 -35.82 -5.61
CA ASN A 79 4.25 -35.02 -6.36
C ASN A 79 4.74 -33.57 -6.54
N THR A 80 4.85 -33.18 -7.80
CA THR A 80 5.50 -32.00 -8.40
C THR A 80 4.83 -30.64 -8.15
N VAL A 81 3.98 -30.50 -7.12
CA VAL A 81 3.31 -29.22 -6.84
C VAL A 81 4.19 -28.36 -5.93
N SER A 82 4.60 -27.20 -6.44
CA SER A 82 5.40 -26.24 -5.68
C SER A 82 4.62 -25.73 -4.46
N GLU A 83 5.13 -26.00 -3.26
CA GLU A 83 4.54 -25.53 -2.01
C GLU A 83 4.77 -24.02 -1.82
N SER A 84 3.71 -23.29 -1.49
CA SER A 84 3.83 -21.90 -1.08
C SER A 84 4.66 -21.78 0.20
N ARG A 85 5.74 -21.00 0.14
CA ARG A 85 6.65 -20.74 1.28
C ARG A 85 6.36 -19.44 2.03
N LEU A 86 5.32 -18.69 1.66
CA LEU A 86 5.00 -17.40 2.28
C LEU A 86 4.59 -17.57 3.76
N ARG A 87 5.16 -16.71 4.62
CA ARG A 87 5.03 -16.76 6.10
C ARG A 87 4.26 -15.58 6.69
N GLN A 88 3.84 -14.62 5.87
CA GLN A 88 3.18 -13.42 6.33
C GLN A 88 2.29 -12.81 5.24
N TRP A 89 1.39 -11.95 5.66
CA TRP A 89 0.55 -11.15 4.79
C TRP A 89 0.21 -9.81 5.48
N PRO A 90 0.10 -8.68 4.77
CA PRO A 90 0.34 -8.49 3.33
C PRO A 90 1.82 -8.56 2.96
N VAL A 91 2.12 -8.59 1.65
CA VAL A 91 3.50 -8.58 1.13
C VAL A 91 3.89 -7.24 0.50
N GLN A 92 2.92 -6.41 0.13
CA GLN A 92 3.18 -5.11 -0.51
C GLN A 92 3.82 -4.13 0.49
N ILE A 93 4.95 -3.52 0.14
CA ILE A 93 5.68 -2.56 1.00
C ILE A 93 4.73 -1.45 1.48
N LYS A 94 3.86 -0.94 0.61
CA LYS A 94 2.85 0.07 0.96
C LYS A 94 1.88 -0.37 2.05
N LEU A 95 1.56 -1.65 2.14
CA LEU A 95 0.49 -2.18 3.01
C LEU A 95 1.01 -2.77 4.32
N VAL A 96 2.27 -3.21 4.38
CA VAL A 96 2.79 -3.82 5.62
C VAL A 96 2.91 -2.79 6.74
N PRO A 97 2.48 -3.11 7.97
CA PRO A 97 2.77 -2.27 9.14
C PRO A 97 4.26 -2.26 9.45
N VAL A 98 4.81 -1.11 9.86
CA VAL A 98 6.25 -0.96 10.13
C VAL A 98 6.73 -1.76 11.35
N THR A 99 5.85 -2.12 12.27
CA THR A 99 6.13 -2.87 13.51
C THR A 99 5.41 -4.22 13.55
N ALA A 100 5.21 -4.85 12.39
CA ALA A 100 4.50 -6.13 12.34
C ALA A 100 5.28 -7.24 13.08
N PRO A 101 4.63 -8.07 13.93
CA PRO A 101 5.34 -9.03 14.79
C PRO A 101 6.20 -10.07 14.06
N TYR A 102 5.92 -10.33 12.79
CA TYR A 102 6.68 -11.28 11.98
C TYR A 102 8.05 -10.76 11.54
N PHE A 103 8.39 -9.49 11.79
CA PHE A 103 9.73 -8.94 11.53
C PHE A 103 10.75 -9.24 12.63
N GLU A 104 10.33 -9.80 13.76
CA GLU A 104 11.23 -10.11 14.86
C GLU A 104 12.10 -11.35 14.56
N ASN A 105 13.42 -11.19 14.60
CA ASN A 105 14.44 -12.20 14.25
C ASN A 105 14.21 -12.81 12.86
N ALA A 106 14.00 -11.96 11.85
CA ALA A 106 13.57 -12.39 10.53
C ALA A 106 14.55 -11.99 9.42
N ASP A 107 14.90 -12.94 8.55
CA ASP A 107 15.58 -12.62 7.29
C ASP A 107 14.63 -11.87 6.34
N LEU A 108 14.94 -10.63 6.00
CA LEU A 108 14.12 -9.83 5.08
C LEU A 108 14.49 -10.09 3.61
N LEU A 109 13.48 -10.31 2.78
CA LEU A 109 13.58 -10.35 1.32
C LEU A 109 12.81 -9.16 0.74
N ILE A 110 13.52 -8.24 0.08
CA ILE A 110 12.91 -7.17 -0.71
C ILE A 110 12.96 -7.58 -2.19
N SER A 111 11.81 -7.55 -2.88
CA SER A 111 11.73 -7.98 -4.27
C SER A 111 10.81 -7.11 -5.13
N ALA A 112 11.02 -7.11 -6.44
CA ALA A 112 10.13 -6.44 -7.38
C ALA A 112 8.86 -7.28 -7.60
N ASP A 113 7.72 -6.64 -7.86
CA ASP A 113 6.44 -7.34 -8.11
C ASP A 113 6.54 -8.37 -9.24
N CYS A 114 7.33 -8.08 -10.27
CA CYS A 114 7.51 -8.96 -11.42
C CYS A 114 8.41 -10.18 -11.15
N ALA A 115 9.16 -10.21 -10.04
CA ALA A 115 10.19 -11.23 -9.83
C ALA A 115 9.60 -12.65 -9.70
N ALA A 116 8.52 -12.80 -8.94
CA ALA A 116 7.85 -14.09 -8.77
C ALA A 116 7.14 -14.59 -10.05
N TYR A 117 6.78 -13.67 -10.95
CA TYR A 117 6.22 -14.02 -12.27
C TYR A 117 7.32 -14.37 -13.28
N ALA A 118 8.49 -13.74 -13.18
CA ALA A 118 9.62 -14.01 -14.05
C ALA A 118 10.39 -15.29 -13.66
N TYR A 119 10.34 -15.69 -12.39
CA TYR A 119 11.11 -16.82 -11.87
C TYR A 119 10.19 -17.89 -11.23
N GLY A 120 9.98 -19.02 -11.92
CA GLY A 120 9.00 -20.02 -11.51
C GLY A 120 9.24 -20.67 -10.14
N ASN A 121 10.49 -20.81 -9.71
CA ASN A 121 10.82 -21.47 -8.43
C ASN A 121 11.01 -20.47 -7.27
N PHE A 122 10.44 -19.27 -7.37
CA PHE A 122 10.75 -18.15 -6.48
C PHE A 122 10.44 -18.43 -5.01
N HIS A 123 9.38 -19.20 -4.75
CA HIS A 123 9.02 -19.59 -3.41
C HIS A 123 10.09 -20.45 -2.73
N ALA A 124 10.67 -21.42 -3.44
CA ALA A 124 11.63 -22.34 -2.86
C ALA A 124 13.00 -21.67 -2.66
N ASP A 125 13.44 -20.87 -3.62
CA ASP A 125 14.80 -20.34 -3.64
C ASP A 125 14.96 -19.03 -2.87
N PHE A 126 13.92 -18.19 -2.84
CA PHE A 126 14.00 -16.85 -2.24
C PHE A 126 13.07 -16.67 -1.04
N ILE A 127 11.80 -17.10 -1.11
CA ILE A 127 10.83 -16.85 -0.03
C ILE A 127 11.06 -17.75 1.17
N LYS A 128 11.54 -18.99 0.97
CA LYS A 128 11.72 -19.96 2.05
C LYS A 128 12.53 -19.36 3.21
N ASN A 129 11.95 -19.45 4.40
CA ASN A 129 12.48 -18.93 5.68
C ASN A 129 12.58 -17.41 5.81
N ARG A 130 12.18 -16.62 4.80
CA ARG A 130 12.28 -15.16 4.81
C ARG A 130 10.93 -14.47 4.94
N ILE A 131 10.95 -13.22 5.40
CA ILE A 131 9.82 -12.30 5.32
C ILE A 131 9.94 -11.50 4.03
N THR A 132 8.99 -11.68 3.13
CA THR A 132 9.00 -11.09 1.78
C THR A 132 8.21 -9.79 1.70
N LEU A 133 8.88 -8.72 1.33
CA LEU A 133 8.29 -7.46 0.92
C LEU A 133 8.45 -7.27 -0.58
N ILE A 134 7.35 -6.88 -1.25
CA ILE A 134 7.34 -6.59 -2.68
C ILE A 134 6.91 -5.14 -2.95
N GLY A 135 7.47 -4.57 -4.01
CA GLY A 135 7.01 -3.30 -4.56
C GLY A 135 7.79 -2.93 -5.82
N CYS A 136 7.19 -2.11 -6.67
CA CYS A 136 7.83 -1.62 -7.88
C CYS A 136 7.79 -0.09 -7.90
N PRO A 137 8.88 0.63 -7.55
CA PRO A 137 8.86 2.10 -7.48
C PRO A 137 8.44 2.76 -8.80
N LYS A 138 8.65 2.07 -9.93
CA LYS A 138 8.20 2.52 -11.26
C LYS A 138 6.69 2.48 -11.45
N LEU A 139 6.00 1.49 -10.90
CA LEU A 139 4.53 1.36 -11.02
C LEU A 139 3.81 2.07 -9.88
N ASP A 140 4.47 2.15 -8.74
CA ASP A 140 3.91 2.68 -7.52
C ASP A 140 4.05 4.19 -7.37
N ASP A 141 4.90 4.83 -8.17
CA ASP A 141 5.21 6.26 -8.12
C ASP A 141 5.47 6.72 -6.67
N THR A 142 6.35 6.00 -5.98
CA THR A 142 6.61 6.17 -4.55
C THR A 142 8.05 5.78 -4.24
N ASP A 143 8.71 6.59 -3.41
CA ASP A 143 9.97 6.22 -2.78
C ASP A 143 9.71 5.38 -1.52
N TYR A 144 10.34 4.21 -1.45
CA TYR A 144 10.22 3.29 -0.33
C TYR A 144 11.24 3.53 0.78
N SER A 145 12.21 4.43 0.57
CA SER A 145 13.35 4.64 1.45
C SER A 145 12.94 4.93 2.89
N GLU A 146 12.01 5.86 3.11
CA GLU A 146 11.53 6.22 4.46
C GLU A 146 10.89 5.03 5.16
N LYS A 147 9.93 4.37 4.51
CA LYS A 147 9.20 3.25 5.10
C LYS A 147 10.09 2.03 5.36
N LEU A 148 11.01 1.72 4.44
CA LEU A 148 11.99 0.65 4.63
C LEU A 148 12.96 0.99 5.77
N THR A 149 13.38 2.25 5.88
CA THR A 149 14.20 2.72 7.00
C THR A 149 13.49 2.50 8.33
N GLU A 150 12.21 2.85 8.43
CA GLU A 150 11.41 2.60 9.63
C GLU A 150 11.29 1.10 9.96
N ILE A 151 11.02 0.25 8.96
CA ILE A 151 10.95 -1.21 9.17
C ILE A 151 12.27 -1.75 9.71
N ILE A 152 13.39 -1.34 9.13
CA ILE A 152 14.71 -1.83 9.53
C ILE A 152 15.11 -1.29 10.91
N ALA A 153 14.80 -0.02 11.21
CA ALA A 153 15.18 0.59 12.48
C ALA A 153 14.36 0.10 13.67
N LEU A 154 13.10 -0.30 13.46
CA LEU A 154 12.16 -0.65 14.53
C LEU A 154 12.09 -2.16 14.85
N ASN A 155 12.75 -3.01 14.08
CA ASN A 155 12.66 -4.47 14.23
C ASN A 155 14.05 -5.11 14.17
N ASN A 156 14.19 -6.30 14.75
CA ASN A 156 15.42 -7.09 14.70
C ASN A 156 15.45 -7.98 13.45
N ILE A 157 16.07 -7.47 12.38
CA ILE A 157 16.11 -8.05 11.02
C ILE A 157 17.55 -8.35 10.62
#